data_AF-A0A9X9AAD0-F1
#
_entry.id   AF-A0A9X9AAD0-F1
#
_cell.length_a   1.000
_cell.length_b   1.000
_cell.length_c   1.000
_cell.angle_alpha   90.00
_cell.angle_beta   90.00
_cell.angle_gamma   90.00
#
_symmetry.space_group_name_H-M   'P 1'
#
loop_
_entity.id
_entity.type
_entity.pdbx_description
1 polymer ?
#
loop_
_entity_poly.entity_id
_entity_poly.type
_entity_poly.pdbx_seq_one_letter_code
_entity_poly.pdbx_strand_id
1 'polypeptide(L)'
;MDRSNSNHTYNGPSKALPLSLFDVKNELKQKSKLIPSDTMYKLTKEEQLIINKIKIQTEQLNKNNVTRTRAYYQFYIQYPEIHWALLGHMVSRNGGWNMTDLKGDLYTRILSEKDQFIFFSFLERGNWLIFQDVYPQFLLYEQSVKRSQKLFHLLPHLNVSTFMETMWSDFWKTGNKKTLAIATIINEQNYLEKRVIQNVQFKKTVLNSIGFKLFDFFQFNHILFPFYENDKKQKVLLFGDTMKHFTSLHERILIGKRLYS
;
A
#
# COMPACT_ATOMS: atom_id res chain seq x y z
N MET A 1 -31.50 -30.12 4.93
CA MET A 1 -32.34 -28.92 4.79
C MET A 1 -32.15 -28.16 6.09
N ASP A 2 -31.49 -27.02 6.20
CA ASP A 2 -31.39 -25.89 5.27
C ASP A 2 -30.01 -25.21 5.29
N ARG A 3 -29.61 -24.69 4.13
CA ARG A 3 -28.47 -23.79 3.93
C ARG A 3 -28.95 -22.35 4.05
N SER A 4 -28.50 -21.60 5.04
CA SER A 4 -28.65 -20.13 5.07
C SER A 4 -27.43 -19.47 4.42
N ASN A 5 -27.54 -19.20 3.12
CA ASN A 5 -26.64 -18.33 2.38
C ASN A 5 -27.11 -16.87 2.58
N SER A 6 -26.46 -16.12 3.46
CA SER A 6 -26.67 -14.67 3.57
C SER A 6 -25.73 -13.93 2.59
N ASN A 7 -26.15 -13.83 1.33
CA ASN A 7 -25.58 -12.88 0.38
C ASN A 7 -26.05 -11.47 0.76
N HIS A 8 -25.27 -10.74 1.55
CA HIS A 8 -25.44 -9.30 1.71
C HIS A 8 -24.87 -8.57 0.48
N THR A 9 -25.73 -8.28 -0.49
CA THR A 9 -25.44 -7.31 -1.56
C THR A 9 -25.78 -5.90 -1.07
N TYR A 10 -24.74 -5.09 -0.85
CA TYR A 10 -24.90 -3.68 -0.51
C TYR A 10 -25.23 -2.89 -1.79
N ASN A 11 -26.51 -2.55 -1.99
CA ASN A 11 -26.98 -1.72 -3.09
C ASN A 11 -26.99 -0.23 -2.68
N GLY A 12 -25.81 0.39 -2.68
CA GLY A 12 -25.70 1.86 -2.67
C GLY A 12 -25.99 2.44 -4.07
N PRO A 13 -26.35 3.73 -4.20
CA PRO A 13 -26.62 4.35 -5.49
C PRO A 13 -25.39 4.23 -6.39
N SER A 14 -25.57 3.61 -7.55
CA SER A 14 -24.56 3.51 -8.62
C SER A 14 -24.18 4.91 -9.09
N LYS A 15 -23.20 5.53 -8.44
CA LYS A 15 -22.54 6.72 -8.99
C LYS A 15 -21.98 6.32 -10.35
N ALA A 16 -22.47 6.97 -11.41
CA ALA A 16 -22.01 6.72 -12.77
C ALA A 16 -20.47 6.81 -12.81
N LEU A 17 -19.84 5.84 -13.48
CA LEU A 17 -18.39 5.82 -13.60
C LEU A 17 -17.93 7.09 -14.34
N PRO A 18 -16.94 7.84 -13.82
CA PRO A 18 -16.37 8.97 -14.53
C PRO A 18 -15.94 8.56 -15.94
N LEU A 19 -16.20 9.41 -16.93
CA LEU A 19 -15.82 9.16 -18.34
C LEU A 19 -14.32 8.86 -18.48
N SER A 20 -13.49 9.50 -17.66
CA SER A 20 -12.04 9.28 -17.62
C SER A 20 -11.62 7.85 -17.24
N LEU A 21 -12.52 7.04 -16.67
CA LEU A 21 -12.25 5.65 -16.25
C LEU A 21 -12.93 4.63 -17.17
N PHE A 22 -13.61 5.07 -18.23
CA PHE A 22 -14.33 4.17 -19.12
C PHE A 22 -13.38 3.22 -19.86
N ASP A 23 -12.25 3.76 -20.35
CA ASP A 23 -11.20 2.98 -21.01
C ASP A 23 -10.57 1.96 -20.07
N VAL A 24 -10.24 2.38 -18.84
CA VAL A 24 -9.74 1.48 -17.77
C VAL A 24 -10.72 0.34 -17.52
N LYS A 25 -12.03 0.64 -17.36
CA LYS A 25 -13.06 -0.39 -17.14
C LYS A 25 -13.15 -1.36 -18.31
N ASN A 26 -13.10 -0.86 -19.53
CA ASN A 26 -13.19 -1.70 -20.73
C ASN A 26 -11.97 -2.61 -20.85
N GLU A 27 -10.76 -2.08 -20.63
CA GLU A 27 -9.52 -2.86 -20.63
C GLU A 27 -9.55 -3.96 -19.55
N LEU A 28 -9.97 -3.64 -18.32
CA LEU A 28 -10.09 -4.63 -17.25
C LEU A 28 -11.11 -5.73 -17.57
N LYS A 29 -12.26 -5.38 -18.17
CA LYS A 29 -13.26 -6.36 -18.63
C LYS A 29 -12.75 -7.27 -19.73
N GLN A 30 -11.88 -6.77 -20.61
CA GLN A 30 -11.25 -7.58 -21.64
C GLN A 30 -10.25 -8.53 -21.00
N LYS A 31 -9.35 -8.03 -20.15
CA LYS A 31 -8.34 -8.83 -19.45
C LYS A 31 -8.94 -9.90 -18.53
N SER A 32 -10.09 -9.64 -17.90
CA SER A 32 -10.77 -10.63 -17.05
C SER A 32 -11.33 -11.84 -17.82
N LYS A 33 -11.46 -11.75 -19.14
CA LYS A 33 -11.90 -12.85 -20.00
C LYS A 33 -10.75 -13.72 -20.50
N LEU A 34 -9.50 -13.27 -20.33
CA LEU A 34 -8.31 -14.01 -20.73
C LEU A 34 -7.91 -15.00 -19.63
N ILE A 35 -7.43 -16.18 -20.02
CA ILE A 35 -6.93 -17.19 -19.08
C ILE A 35 -5.55 -16.72 -18.56
N PRO A 36 -5.22 -16.89 -17.27
CA PRO A 36 -3.95 -16.43 -16.70
C PRO A 36 -2.70 -16.91 -17.45
N SER A 37 -2.72 -18.12 -18.04
CA SER A 37 -1.63 -18.66 -18.85
C SER A 37 -1.40 -17.91 -20.16
N ASP A 38 -2.44 -17.32 -20.75
CA ASP A 38 -2.35 -16.56 -22.01
C ASP A 38 -1.83 -15.14 -21.81
N THR A 39 -1.73 -14.68 -20.55
CA THR A 39 -1.30 -13.31 -20.20
C THR A 39 0.19 -13.18 -19.89
N MET A 40 0.92 -14.28 -19.68
CA MET A 40 2.36 -14.22 -19.44
C MET A 40 3.12 -14.20 -20.75
N TYR A 41 3.48 -12.99 -21.18
CA TYR A 41 4.35 -12.77 -22.33
C TYR A 41 5.71 -13.47 -22.13
N LYS A 42 6.22 -14.06 -23.21
CA LYS A 42 7.58 -14.60 -23.22
C LYS A 42 8.57 -13.45 -23.13
N LEU A 43 9.25 -13.35 -21.98
CA LEU A 43 10.20 -12.29 -21.71
C LEU A 43 11.45 -12.40 -22.59
N THR A 44 11.86 -11.26 -23.16
CA THR A 44 13.18 -11.09 -23.75
C THR A 44 14.28 -11.16 -22.68
N LYS A 45 15.55 -11.35 -23.09
CA LYS A 45 16.68 -11.32 -22.16
C LYS A 45 16.81 -9.99 -21.43
N GLU A 46 16.54 -8.87 -22.12
CA GLU A 46 16.60 -7.54 -21.50
C GLU A 46 15.52 -7.38 -20.41
N GLU A 47 14.29 -7.79 -20.70
CA GLU A 47 13.18 -7.72 -19.73
C GLU A 47 13.44 -8.60 -18.50
N GLN A 48 14.04 -9.78 -18.69
CA GLN A 48 14.48 -10.63 -17.57
C GLN A 48 15.52 -9.93 -16.70
N LEU A 49 16.49 -9.23 -17.30
CA LEU A 49 17.49 -8.44 -16.56
C LEU A 49 16.84 -7.28 -15.80
N ILE A 50 15.88 -6.58 -16.41
CA ILE A 50 15.11 -5.51 -15.75
C ILE A 50 14.38 -6.07 -14.53
N ILE A 51 13.63 -7.16 -14.69
CA ILE A 51 12.86 -7.79 -13.61
C ILE A 51 13.78 -8.24 -12.47
N ASN A 52 14.90 -8.89 -12.80
CA ASN A 52 15.85 -9.37 -11.79
C ASN A 52 16.48 -8.22 -11.01
N LYS A 53 16.88 -7.14 -11.70
CA LYS A 53 17.40 -5.93 -11.05
C LYS A 53 16.37 -5.32 -10.10
N ILE A 54 15.12 -5.20 -10.55
CA ILE A 54 14.02 -4.67 -9.72
C ILE A 54 13.80 -5.53 -8.47
N LYS A 55 13.80 -6.86 -8.61
CA LYS A 55 13.63 -7.78 -7.49
C LYS A 55 14.75 -7.64 -6.46
N ILE A 56 16.01 -7.65 -6.91
CA ILE A 56 17.18 -7.50 -6.04
C ILE A 56 17.14 -6.16 -5.30
N GLN A 57 16.88 -5.06 -6.02
CA GLN A 57 16.84 -3.72 -5.41
C GLN A 57 15.68 -3.60 -4.41
N THR A 58 14.52 -4.18 -4.73
CA THR A 58 13.37 -4.20 -3.81
C THR A 58 13.73 -4.94 -2.53
N GLU A 59 14.31 -6.14 -2.63
CA GLU A 59 14.71 -6.94 -1.47
C GLU A 59 15.72 -6.19 -0.58
N GLN A 60 16.74 -5.58 -1.19
CA GLN A 60 17.76 -4.81 -0.48
C GLN A 60 17.16 -3.63 0.30
N LEU A 61 16.22 -2.90 -0.31
CA LEU A 61 15.58 -1.74 0.32
C LEU A 61 14.45 -2.11 1.28
N ASN A 62 13.88 -3.32 1.15
CA ASN A 62 12.88 -3.88 2.05
C ASN A 62 13.48 -4.50 3.34
N LYS A 63 14.77 -4.28 3.61
CA LYS A 63 15.47 -4.87 4.76
C LYS A 63 14.86 -4.49 6.11
N ASN A 64 14.47 -3.23 6.31
CA ASN A 64 13.81 -2.76 7.53
C ASN A 64 13.03 -1.46 7.29
N ASN A 65 12.33 -0.97 8.32
CA ASN A 65 11.50 0.22 8.19
C ASN A 65 12.27 1.49 7.79
N VAL A 66 13.50 1.66 8.27
CA VAL A 66 14.33 2.84 7.96
C VAL A 66 14.70 2.87 6.49
N THR A 67 15.16 1.74 5.94
CA THR A 67 15.56 1.65 4.52
C THR A 67 14.36 1.87 3.60
N ARG A 68 13.19 1.27 3.92
CA ARG A 68 11.95 1.46 3.17
C ARG A 68 11.47 2.90 3.18
N THR A 69 11.41 3.51 4.37
CA THR A 69 10.93 4.88 4.56
C THR A 69 11.79 5.86 3.76
N ARG A 70 13.11 5.65 3.75
CA ARG A 70 14.04 6.45 2.95
C ARG A 70 13.86 6.22 1.44
N ALA A 71 13.70 4.97 1.02
CA ALA A 71 13.55 4.61 -0.38
C ALA A 71 12.32 5.28 -1.04
N TYR A 72 11.19 5.35 -0.31
CA TYR A 72 10.01 6.08 -0.76
C TYR A 72 10.28 7.57 -0.96
N TYR A 73 10.94 8.21 -0.01
CA TYR A 73 11.24 9.64 -0.09
C TYR A 73 12.20 9.98 -1.23
N GLN A 74 13.28 9.19 -1.36
CA GLN A 74 14.25 9.36 -2.44
C GLN A 74 13.59 9.20 -3.81
N PHE A 75 12.69 8.21 -3.94
CA PHE A 75 11.95 8.02 -5.17
C PHE A 75 11.03 9.22 -5.47
N TYR A 76 10.30 9.73 -4.47
CA TYR A 76 9.42 10.88 -4.64
C TYR A 76 10.19 12.16 -5.04
N ILE A 77 11.37 12.40 -4.47
CA ILE A 77 12.22 13.54 -4.88
C ILE A 77 12.53 13.47 -6.38
N GLN A 78 12.79 12.27 -6.90
CA GLN A 78 13.13 12.07 -8.31
C GLN A 78 11.90 12.06 -9.23
N TYR A 79 10.77 11.56 -8.74
CA TYR A 79 9.51 11.38 -9.49
C TYR A 79 8.33 11.97 -8.71
N PRO A 80 8.25 13.31 -8.56
CA PRO A 80 7.25 13.97 -7.71
C PRO A 80 5.81 13.79 -8.21
N GLU A 81 5.61 13.34 -9.45
CA GLU A 81 4.33 12.94 -10.00
C GLU A 81 3.75 11.66 -9.38
N ILE A 82 4.59 10.82 -8.77
CA ILE A 82 4.17 9.61 -8.08
C ILE A 82 3.83 9.94 -6.63
N HIS A 83 2.69 10.63 -6.43
CA HIS A 83 2.29 11.16 -5.12
C HIS A 83 2.24 10.08 -4.02
N TRP A 84 1.87 8.85 -4.38
CA TRP A 84 1.82 7.75 -3.41
C TRP A 84 3.19 7.51 -2.77
N ALA A 85 4.31 7.73 -3.46
CA ALA A 85 5.63 7.57 -2.87
C ALA A 85 5.83 8.50 -1.65
N LEU A 86 5.35 9.74 -1.71
CA LEU A 86 5.37 10.63 -0.53
C LEU A 86 4.42 10.14 0.57
N LEU A 87 3.21 9.73 0.22
CA LEU A 87 2.25 9.19 1.19
C LEU A 87 2.82 7.95 1.91
N GLY A 88 3.38 7.01 1.14
CA GLY A 88 4.04 5.81 1.66
C GLY A 88 5.22 6.15 2.57
N HIS A 89 6.02 7.17 2.23
CA HIS A 89 7.05 7.70 3.14
C HIS A 89 6.45 8.16 4.47
N MET A 90 5.42 9.02 4.42
CA MET A 90 4.83 9.60 5.63
C MET A 90 4.18 8.54 6.53
N VAL A 91 3.43 7.59 5.94
CA VAL A 91 2.78 6.50 6.68
C VAL A 91 3.82 5.50 7.23
N SER A 92 4.85 5.16 6.44
CA SER A 92 5.95 4.28 6.90
C SER A 92 6.76 4.91 8.04
N ARG A 93 6.93 6.24 8.01
CA ARG A 93 7.53 7.00 9.11
C ARG A 93 6.66 6.93 10.37
N ASN A 94 5.36 7.16 10.27
CA ASN A 94 4.43 7.03 11.40
C ASN A 94 4.47 5.61 12.00
N GLY A 95 4.42 4.57 11.18
CA GLY A 95 4.59 3.19 11.65
C GLY A 95 5.93 2.95 12.34
N GLY A 96 7.01 3.59 11.86
CA GLY A 96 8.33 3.55 12.49
C GLY A 96 8.37 4.20 13.87
N TRP A 97 7.64 5.30 14.07
CA TRP A 97 7.50 5.92 15.39
C TRP A 97 6.80 4.98 16.36
N ASN A 98 5.68 4.37 15.95
CA ASN A 98 4.97 3.36 16.76
C ASN A 98 5.90 2.18 17.12
N MET A 99 6.76 1.73 16.20
CA MET A 99 7.74 0.69 16.48
C MET A 99 8.78 1.11 17.54
N THR A 100 9.24 2.36 17.51
CA THR A 100 10.19 2.89 18.51
C THR A 100 9.50 3.11 19.86
N ASP A 101 8.25 3.58 19.87
CA ASP A 101 7.47 3.82 21.08
C ASP A 101 7.26 2.55 21.91
N LEU A 102 7.15 1.38 21.27
CA LEU A 102 7.13 0.08 21.97
C LEU A 102 8.34 -0.15 22.90
N LYS A 103 9.45 0.55 22.66
CA LYS A 103 10.67 0.55 23.50
C LYS A 103 10.79 1.77 24.42
N GLY A 104 9.79 2.66 24.43
CA GLY A 104 9.72 3.82 25.31
C GLY A 104 9.28 3.46 26.73
N ASP A 105 9.56 4.37 27.66
CA ASP A 105 9.34 4.18 29.11
C ASP A 105 7.89 3.88 29.49
N LEU A 106 6.92 4.40 28.74
CA LEU A 106 5.51 4.21 29.06
C LEU A 106 5.05 2.79 28.70
N TYR A 107 5.26 2.37 27.46
CA TYR A 107 4.76 1.09 26.95
C TYR A 107 5.49 -0.10 27.57
N THR A 108 6.78 0.04 27.87
CA THR A 108 7.57 -1.00 28.56
C THR A 108 7.08 -1.32 29.97
N ARG A 109 6.35 -0.40 30.62
CA ARG A 109 5.73 -0.62 31.94
C ARG A 109 4.37 -1.33 31.87
N ILE A 110 3.72 -1.33 30.70
CA ILE A 110 2.36 -1.83 30.51
C ILE A 110 2.36 -3.14 29.70
N LEU A 111 3.30 -3.28 28.76
CA LEU A 111 3.43 -4.42 27.86
C LEU A 111 4.60 -5.31 28.25
N SER A 112 4.36 -6.62 28.32
CA SER A 112 5.43 -7.61 28.42
C SER A 112 6.36 -7.52 27.20
N GLU A 113 7.62 -7.93 27.35
CA GLU A 113 8.58 -7.95 26.22
C GLU A 113 8.07 -8.80 25.04
N LYS A 114 7.35 -9.88 25.36
CA LYS A 114 6.70 -10.75 24.37
C LYS A 114 5.65 -9.99 23.58
N ASP A 115 4.80 -9.20 24.24
CA ASP A 115 3.75 -8.43 23.57
C ASP A 115 4.36 -7.31 22.73
N GLN A 116 5.37 -6.61 23.24
CA GLN A 116 6.12 -5.61 22.46
C GLN A 116 6.69 -6.22 21.17
N PHE A 117 7.28 -7.42 21.25
CA PHE A 117 7.81 -8.11 20.07
C PHE A 117 6.72 -8.50 19.08
N ILE A 118 5.55 -8.95 19.56
CA ILE A 118 4.39 -9.25 18.72
C ILE A 118 3.91 -7.99 17.99
N PHE A 119 3.75 -6.86 18.70
CA PHE A 119 3.34 -5.60 18.09
C PHE A 119 4.36 -5.07 17.09
N PHE A 120 5.64 -5.10 17.44
CA PHE A 120 6.72 -4.71 16.53
C PHE A 120 6.68 -5.56 15.26
N SER A 121 6.56 -6.88 15.41
CA SER A 121 6.50 -7.83 14.28
C SER A 121 5.28 -7.58 13.40
N PHE A 122 4.13 -7.23 14.00
CA PHE A 122 2.92 -6.87 13.27
C PHE A 122 3.13 -5.62 12.42
N LEU A 123 3.63 -4.53 13.01
CA LEU A 123 3.90 -3.28 12.32
C LEU A 123 4.95 -3.48 11.21
N GLU A 124 6.05 -4.17 11.52
CA GLU A 124 7.16 -4.41 10.60
C GLU A 124 6.69 -5.26 9.41
N ARG A 125 5.91 -6.31 9.67
CA ARG A 125 5.36 -7.17 8.62
C ARG A 125 4.39 -6.43 7.71
N GLY A 126 3.55 -5.56 8.26
CA GLY A 126 2.64 -4.70 7.50
C GLY A 126 3.42 -3.82 6.52
N ASN A 127 4.37 -3.04 7.03
CA ASN A 127 5.19 -2.13 6.22
C ASN A 127 6.03 -2.89 5.18
N TRP A 128 6.57 -4.06 5.55
CA TRP A 128 7.30 -4.94 4.64
C TRP A 128 6.43 -5.43 3.48
N LEU A 129 5.18 -5.84 3.75
CA LEU A 129 4.25 -6.34 2.74
C LEU A 129 3.84 -5.24 1.75
N ILE A 130 3.54 -4.04 2.26
CA ILE A 130 3.20 -2.87 1.44
C ILE A 130 4.35 -2.54 0.49
N PHE A 131 5.57 -2.47 1.02
CA PHE A 131 6.76 -2.16 0.23
C PHE A 131 7.06 -3.21 -0.84
N GLN A 132 6.92 -4.49 -0.48
CA GLN A 132 7.12 -5.61 -1.39
C GLN A 132 6.17 -5.56 -2.59
N ASP A 133 4.96 -5.04 -2.42
CA ASP A 133 3.95 -4.91 -3.49
C ASP A 133 4.15 -3.64 -4.33
N VAL A 134 4.35 -2.50 -3.68
CA VAL A 134 4.30 -1.20 -4.36
C VAL A 134 5.65 -0.79 -4.95
N TYR A 135 6.76 -1.02 -4.25
CA TYR A 135 8.06 -0.49 -4.67
C TYR A 135 8.60 -1.06 -6.00
N PRO A 136 8.40 -2.35 -6.34
CA PRO A 136 8.73 -2.86 -7.67
C PRO A 136 8.06 -2.10 -8.82
N GLN A 137 6.83 -1.60 -8.58
CA GLN A 137 6.08 -0.82 -9.56
C GLN A 137 6.76 0.53 -9.85
N PHE A 138 7.30 1.15 -8.80
CA PHE A 138 8.06 2.41 -8.89
C PHE A 138 9.35 2.22 -9.67
N LEU A 139 10.09 1.15 -9.40
CA LEU A 139 11.31 0.85 -10.15
C LEU A 139 11.00 0.55 -11.61
N LEU A 140 9.90 -0.12 -11.92
CA LEU A 140 9.49 -0.35 -13.32
C LEU A 140 9.06 0.94 -14.02
N TYR A 141 8.38 1.85 -13.32
CA TYR A 141 8.07 3.18 -13.83
C TYR A 141 9.36 3.95 -14.15
N GLU A 142 10.34 3.96 -13.24
CA GLU A 142 11.65 4.54 -13.49
C GLU A 142 12.31 3.96 -14.76
N GLN A 143 12.29 2.63 -14.93
CA GLN A 143 12.86 2.00 -16.13
C GLN A 143 12.11 2.40 -17.41
N SER A 144 10.79 2.58 -17.31
CA SER A 144 9.93 3.02 -18.42
C SER A 144 10.27 4.46 -18.84
N VAL A 145 10.41 5.37 -17.87
CA VAL A 145 10.81 6.77 -18.10
C VAL A 145 12.22 6.84 -18.71
N LYS A 146 13.21 6.14 -18.14
CA LYS A 146 14.59 6.16 -18.63
C LYS A 146 14.74 5.67 -20.08
N ARG A 147 13.86 4.78 -20.52
CA ARG A 147 13.84 4.23 -21.90
C ARG A 147 12.86 4.94 -22.82
N SER A 148 12.05 5.87 -22.30
CA SER A 148 10.91 6.44 -23.03
C SER A 148 10.00 5.35 -23.62
N GLN A 149 9.83 4.24 -22.90
CA GLN A 149 9.07 3.08 -23.36
C GLN A 149 8.13 2.59 -22.26
N LYS A 150 6.89 2.28 -22.63
CA LYS A 150 5.93 1.66 -21.73
C LYS A 150 6.33 0.20 -21.43
N LEU A 151 6.66 -0.14 -20.18
CA LEU A 151 7.08 -1.50 -19.77
C LEU A 151 6.09 -2.19 -18.81
N PHE A 152 4.88 -1.65 -18.63
CA PHE A 152 3.96 -2.14 -17.59
C PHE A 152 3.46 -3.58 -17.79
N HIS A 153 3.56 -4.15 -18.99
CA HIS A 153 3.29 -5.58 -19.22
C HIS A 153 4.24 -6.50 -18.42
N LEU A 154 5.32 -5.97 -17.84
CA LEU A 154 6.21 -6.70 -16.93
C LEU A 154 5.71 -6.79 -15.48
N LEU A 155 4.69 -5.99 -15.10
CA LEU A 155 4.15 -5.96 -13.73
C LEU A 155 3.64 -7.33 -13.22
N PRO A 156 2.95 -8.15 -14.02
CA PRO A 156 2.57 -9.50 -13.59
C PRO A 156 3.77 -10.37 -13.17
N HIS A 157 4.94 -10.20 -13.80
CA HIS A 157 6.17 -10.93 -13.43
C HIS A 157 6.82 -10.45 -12.13
N LEU A 158 6.35 -9.31 -11.60
CA LEU A 158 6.66 -8.76 -10.29
C LEU A 158 5.58 -9.08 -9.25
N ASN A 159 4.61 -9.95 -9.58
CA ASN A 159 3.44 -10.29 -8.77
C ASN A 159 2.48 -9.13 -8.50
N VAL A 160 2.50 -8.12 -9.37
CA VAL A 160 1.61 -6.96 -9.28
C VAL A 160 0.30 -7.28 -10.00
N SER A 161 -0.81 -6.79 -9.46
CA SER A 161 -2.14 -7.07 -9.99
C SER A 161 -2.35 -6.50 -11.40
N THR A 162 -3.15 -7.18 -12.22
CA THR A 162 -3.62 -6.67 -13.51
C THR A 162 -4.36 -5.34 -13.37
N PHE A 163 -5.00 -5.10 -12.22
CA PHE A 163 -5.58 -3.81 -11.89
C PHE A 163 -4.52 -2.71 -11.92
N MET A 164 -3.42 -2.86 -11.18
CA MET A 164 -2.35 -1.87 -11.19
C MET A 164 -1.66 -1.76 -12.55
N GLU A 165 -1.52 -2.85 -13.30
CA GLU A 165 -1.00 -2.81 -14.66
C GLU A 165 -1.80 -1.87 -15.58
N THR A 166 -3.12 -1.98 -15.54
CA THR A 166 -4.01 -1.09 -16.30
C THR A 166 -3.97 0.34 -15.78
N MET A 167 -3.90 0.54 -14.45
CA MET A 167 -3.82 1.89 -13.88
C MET A 167 -2.49 2.60 -14.20
N TRP A 168 -1.37 1.89 -14.22
CA TRP A 168 -0.08 2.44 -14.70
C TRP A 168 -0.13 2.76 -16.19
N SER A 169 -0.78 1.91 -16.98
CA SER A 169 -0.98 2.14 -18.41
C SER A 169 -1.83 3.40 -18.69
N ASP A 170 -2.87 3.63 -17.89
CA ASP A 170 -3.70 4.82 -17.95
C ASP A 170 -2.93 6.07 -17.51
N PHE A 171 -2.20 5.98 -16.38
CA PHE A 171 -1.35 7.07 -15.91
C PHE A 171 -0.30 7.50 -16.93
N TRP A 172 0.34 6.55 -17.62
CA TRP A 172 1.32 6.86 -18.66
C TRP A 172 0.73 7.67 -19.83
N LYS A 173 -0.55 7.47 -20.13
CA LYS A 173 -1.25 8.20 -21.19
C LYS A 173 -1.76 9.56 -20.71
N THR A 174 -2.30 9.62 -19.51
CA THR A 174 -3.08 10.78 -19.03
C THR A 174 -2.31 11.70 -18.09
N GLY A 175 -1.24 11.21 -17.46
CA GLY A 175 -0.54 11.90 -16.38
C GLY A 175 -1.37 12.10 -15.12
N ASN A 176 -2.49 11.39 -14.95
CA ASN A 176 -3.41 11.63 -13.83
C ASN A 176 -2.88 11.05 -12.50
N LYS A 177 -2.09 11.88 -11.81
CA LYS A 177 -1.42 11.57 -10.54
C LYS A 177 -2.39 11.14 -9.44
N LYS A 178 -3.54 11.83 -9.35
CA LYS A 178 -4.57 11.55 -8.32
C LYS A 178 -5.20 10.19 -8.52
N THR A 179 -5.57 9.87 -9.76
CA THR A 179 -6.15 8.57 -10.10
C THR A 179 -5.18 7.43 -9.80
N LEU A 180 -3.90 7.57 -10.18
CA LEU A 180 -2.88 6.57 -9.86
C LEU A 180 -2.72 6.40 -8.34
N ALA A 181 -2.57 7.49 -7.58
CA ALA A 181 -2.40 7.42 -6.13
C ALA A 181 -3.58 6.72 -5.43
N ILE A 182 -4.81 7.05 -5.82
CA ILE A 182 -6.02 6.42 -5.28
C ILE A 182 -6.07 4.93 -5.66
N ALA A 183 -5.69 4.57 -6.89
CA ALA A 183 -5.63 3.17 -7.29
C ALA A 183 -4.59 2.39 -6.49
N THR A 184 -3.40 2.95 -6.26
CA THR A 184 -2.37 2.33 -5.43
C THR A 184 -2.86 2.11 -3.99
N ILE A 185 -3.56 3.08 -3.38
CA ILE A 185 -4.21 2.93 -2.06
C ILE A 185 -5.20 1.75 -2.07
N ILE A 186 -6.07 1.67 -3.09
CA ILE A 186 -7.04 0.58 -3.18
C ILE A 186 -6.35 -0.77 -3.34
N ASN A 187 -5.30 -0.86 -4.18
CA ASN A 187 -4.56 -2.10 -4.39
C ASN A 187 -3.85 -2.56 -3.12
N GLU A 188 -3.14 -1.66 -2.43
CA GLU A 188 -2.45 -1.92 -1.17
C GLU A 188 -3.41 -2.49 -0.12
N GLN A 189 -4.55 -1.84 0.09
CA GLN A 189 -5.52 -2.26 1.10
C GLN A 189 -6.14 -3.63 0.79
N ASN A 190 -6.38 -3.94 -0.49
CA ASN A 190 -6.81 -5.27 -0.93
C ASN A 190 -5.72 -6.33 -0.78
N TYR A 191 -4.46 -5.97 -1.04
CA TYR A 191 -3.31 -6.85 -0.88
C TYR A 191 -3.10 -7.24 0.58
N LEU A 192 -3.19 -6.26 1.49
CA LEU A 192 -3.13 -6.49 2.94
C LEU A 192 -4.27 -7.35 3.46
N GLU A 193 -5.51 -7.11 2.99
CA GLU A 193 -6.68 -7.89 3.39
C GLU A 193 -6.45 -9.40 3.18
N LYS A 194 -6.00 -9.77 1.97
CA LYS A 194 -5.77 -11.17 1.60
C LYS A 194 -4.63 -11.83 2.39
N ARG A 195 -3.57 -11.07 2.70
CA ARG A 195 -2.33 -11.63 3.26
C ARG A 195 -2.21 -11.54 4.78
N VAL A 196 -2.86 -10.55 5.39
CA VAL A 196 -2.75 -10.26 6.83
C VAL A 196 -4.06 -10.58 7.54
N ILE A 197 -5.18 -10.06 7.04
CA ILE A 197 -6.48 -10.14 7.75
C ILE A 197 -7.13 -11.51 7.59
N GLN A 198 -7.03 -12.10 6.40
CA GLN A 198 -7.64 -13.40 6.08
C GLN A 198 -6.74 -14.60 6.44
N ASN A 199 -5.47 -14.36 6.79
CA ASN A 199 -4.55 -15.44 7.16
C ASN A 199 -4.87 -15.98 8.57
N VAL A 200 -5.32 -17.24 8.62
CA VAL A 200 -5.82 -17.92 9.83
C VAL A 200 -4.78 -17.98 10.96
N GLN A 201 -3.50 -18.16 10.62
CA GLN A 201 -2.43 -18.22 11.61
C GLN A 201 -2.20 -16.83 12.24
N PHE A 202 -2.20 -15.79 11.42
CA PHE A 202 -2.05 -14.41 11.87
C PHE A 202 -3.27 -13.95 12.70
N LYS A 203 -4.47 -14.38 12.31
CA LYS A 203 -5.71 -14.19 13.08
C LYS A 203 -5.63 -14.78 14.48
N LYS A 204 -5.16 -16.03 14.61
CA LYS A 204 -5.10 -16.72 15.90
C LYS A 204 -4.09 -16.09 16.87
N THR A 205 -2.97 -15.58 16.38
CA THR A 205 -1.89 -15.04 17.24
C THR A 205 -2.07 -13.55 17.57
N VAL A 206 -2.55 -12.74 16.63
CA VAL A 206 -2.61 -11.27 16.77
C VAL A 206 -4.05 -10.75 16.89
N LEU A 207 -5.03 -11.31 16.16
CA LEU A 207 -6.40 -10.79 16.12
C LEU A 207 -7.31 -11.37 17.21
N ASN A 208 -7.06 -12.59 17.69
CA ASN A 208 -7.81 -13.22 18.78
C ASN A 208 -7.20 -12.97 20.17
N SER A 209 -6.02 -12.32 20.24
CA SER A 209 -5.42 -11.92 21.51
C SER A 209 -5.78 -10.48 21.83
N ILE A 210 -5.66 -10.11 23.11
CA ILE A 210 -5.88 -8.78 23.70
C ILE A 210 -5.19 -7.64 22.92
N GLY A 211 -4.25 -7.96 22.03
CA GLY A 211 -3.49 -7.04 21.18
C GLY A 211 -4.29 -6.05 20.34
N PHE A 212 -5.48 -6.40 19.83
CA PHE A 212 -6.24 -5.46 18.98
C PHE A 212 -6.96 -4.37 19.78
N LYS A 213 -7.54 -4.73 20.93
CA LYS A 213 -8.09 -3.73 21.88
C LYS A 213 -6.98 -2.82 22.39
N LEU A 214 -5.78 -3.38 22.57
CA LEU A 214 -4.59 -2.63 22.93
C LEU A 214 -4.07 -1.73 21.80
N PHE A 215 -4.20 -2.11 20.52
CA PHE A 215 -3.80 -1.27 19.38
C PHE A 215 -4.60 0.04 19.31
N ASP A 216 -5.93 -0.05 19.53
CA ASP A 216 -6.80 1.12 19.66
C ASP A 216 -6.56 1.87 20.99
N PHE A 217 -6.29 1.17 22.09
CA PHE A 217 -5.99 1.77 23.41
C PHE A 217 -4.68 2.56 23.43
N PHE A 218 -3.64 2.04 22.78
CA PHE A 218 -2.31 2.64 22.68
C PHE A 218 -2.17 3.68 21.56
N GLN A 219 -3.27 3.97 20.86
CA GLN A 219 -3.31 5.00 19.81
C GLN A 219 -2.40 4.73 18.61
N PHE A 220 -1.97 3.48 18.39
CA PHE A 220 -1.19 3.10 17.20
C PHE A 220 -1.99 3.20 15.88
N ASN A 221 -3.27 3.55 15.99
CA ASN A 221 -4.18 3.85 14.89
C ASN A 221 -4.16 5.32 14.46
N HIS A 222 -3.43 6.20 15.15
CA HIS A 222 -3.28 7.61 14.76
C HIS A 222 -2.17 7.80 13.72
N ILE A 223 -2.55 8.30 12.56
CA ILE A 223 -1.60 8.69 11.50
C ILE A 223 -1.53 10.21 11.49
N LEU A 224 -0.42 10.76 11.96
CA LEU A 224 -0.20 12.20 12.13
C LEU A 224 1.00 12.66 11.30
N PHE A 225 0.81 13.74 10.55
CA PHE A 225 1.81 14.38 9.71
C PHE A 225 2.04 15.82 10.21
N PRO A 226 3.26 16.12 10.71
CA PRO A 226 3.62 17.49 11.05
C PRO A 226 3.92 18.28 9.78
N PHE A 227 3.43 19.53 9.72
CA PHE A 227 3.76 20.47 8.67
C PHE A 227 3.94 21.88 9.24
N TYR A 228 4.59 22.73 8.46
CA TYR A 228 4.74 24.14 8.79
C TYR A 228 3.83 24.94 7.86
N GLU A 229 3.10 25.90 8.43
CA GLU A 229 2.22 26.80 7.67
C GLU A 229 3.01 27.73 6.73
N ASN A 230 4.26 28.02 7.08
CA ASN A 230 5.15 28.87 6.31
C ASN A 230 6.60 28.36 6.35
N ASP A 231 7.42 28.81 5.39
CA ASP A 231 8.84 28.45 5.29
C ASP A 231 9.68 28.92 6.47
N LYS A 232 9.17 29.90 7.24
CA LYS A 232 9.80 30.40 8.46
C LYS A 232 9.69 29.41 9.63
N LYS A 233 8.94 28.30 9.46
CA LYS A 233 8.79 27.20 10.44
C LYS A 233 8.36 27.66 11.82
N GLN A 234 7.60 28.75 11.90
CA GLN A 234 7.25 29.40 13.16
C GLN A 234 6.19 28.62 13.95
N LYS A 235 5.33 27.87 13.26
CA LYS A 235 4.25 27.10 13.87
C LYS A 235 4.18 25.72 13.23
N VAL A 236 4.31 24.68 14.06
CA VAL A 236 4.04 23.30 13.66
C VAL A 236 2.54 23.07 13.75
N LEU A 237 1.94 22.64 12.66
CA LEU A 237 0.58 22.15 12.58
C LEU A 237 0.60 20.63 12.38
N LEU A 238 -0.47 19.97 12.83
CA LEU A 238 -0.65 18.53 12.66
C LEU A 238 -1.87 18.30 11.76
N PHE A 239 -1.68 17.52 10.71
CA PHE A 239 -2.76 16.93 9.93
C PHE A 239 -2.74 15.42 10.14
N GLY A 240 -3.90 14.77 10.15
CA GLY A 240 -3.94 13.34 10.33
C GLY A 240 -5.33 12.79 10.53
N ASP A 241 -5.41 11.48 10.68
CA ASP A 241 -6.65 10.77 10.93
C ASP A 241 -6.42 9.57 11.84
N THR A 242 -7.51 9.08 12.43
CA THR A 242 -7.50 7.94 13.33
C THR A 242 -8.20 6.76 12.67
N MET A 243 -7.51 5.63 12.57
CA MET A 243 -8.10 4.43 12.01
C MET A 243 -9.05 3.76 13.00
N LYS A 244 -10.35 3.96 12.77
CA LYS A 244 -11.41 3.24 13.48
C LYS A 244 -11.73 1.96 12.72
N HIS A 245 -11.84 0.84 13.43
CA HIS A 245 -12.20 -0.48 12.86
C HIS A 245 -11.25 -0.98 11.76
N PHE A 246 -9.98 -1.22 12.12
CA PHE A 246 -8.95 -1.73 11.21
C PHE A 246 -9.32 -3.03 10.47
N THR A 247 -10.33 -3.81 10.90
CA THR A 247 -10.80 -5.00 10.17
C THR A 247 -11.62 -4.68 8.92
N SER A 248 -12.18 -3.48 8.80
CA SER A 248 -12.98 -3.08 7.63
C SER A 248 -12.09 -2.59 6.49
N LEU A 249 -12.02 -3.36 5.41
CA LEU A 249 -11.32 -2.97 4.18
C LEU A 249 -11.82 -1.61 3.66
N HIS A 250 -13.13 -1.37 3.71
CA HIS A 250 -13.71 -0.12 3.23
C HIS A 250 -13.20 1.09 4.01
N GLU A 251 -13.18 1.00 5.35
CA GLU A 251 -12.68 2.07 6.21
C GLU A 251 -11.21 2.34 5.97
N ARG A 252 -10.38 1.30 5.83
CA ARG A 252 -8.96 1.49 5.53
C ARG A 252 -8.73 2.19 4.19
N ILE A 253 -9.51 1.86 3.15
CA ILE A 253 -9.46 2.55 1.85
C ILE A 253 -9.86 4.02 2.00
N LEU A 254 -10.91 4.33 2.77
CA LEU A 254 -11.36 5.70 2.99
C LEU A 254 -10.32 6.53 3.74
N ILE A 255 -9.69 5.97 4.78
CA ILE A 255 -8.61 6.62 5.53
C ILE A 255 -7.44 6.94 4.61
N GLY A 256 -6.99 5.96 3.80
CA GLY A 256 -5.90 6.20 2.85
C GLY A 256 -6.21 7.33 1.87
N LYS A 257 -7.46 7.42 1.39
CA LYS A 257 -7.91 8.53 0.53
C LYS A 257 -7.95 9.87 1.26
N ARG A 258 -8.36 9.91 2.52
CA ARG A 258 -8.36 11.14 3.34
C ARG A 258 -6.96 11.63 3.64
N LEU A 259 -6.05 10.72 4.01
CA LEU A 259 -4.64 11.05 4.23
C LEU A 259 -3.94 11.59 2.98
N TYR A 260 -4.42 11.19 1.80
CA TYR A 260 -3.93 11.68 0.51
C TYR A 260 -4.49 13.05 0.08
N SER A 261 -5.74 13.36 0.43
CA SER A 261 -6.49 14.51 -0.13
C SER A 261 -6.21 15.79 0.61
#